data_AF-A0A1M6T9I4-F1
#
_entry.id   AF-A0A1M6T9I4-F1
#
_cell.length_a   1.000
_cell.length_b   1.000
_cell.length_c   1.000
_cell.angle_alpha   90.00
_cell.angle_beta   90.00
_cell.angle_gamma   90.00
#
_symmetry.space_group_name_H-M   'P 1'
#
loop_
_entity.id
_entity.type
_entity.pdbx_description
1 polymer ?
#
loop_
_entity_poly.entity_id
_entity_poly.type
_entity_poly.pdbx_seq_one_letter_code
_entity_poly.pdbx_strand_id
1 'polypeptide(L)'
;MRFYSQLYHESVTYAPKRVADPIVLHWEKQNPGDRQYKGKSRIDLHPGEIPPWIYGSGDGLRPVGVYVVLRGRSLPDGIYAYDRDGRSGAPDVVGQLVRIGGKAEMESLLEAFPDKEFVKNTPILYVFTGILERSVWRYGESAYSQTQKDAGACIASVMLNEKSKGSKVFPLGGFVDDHLAVTLGLPSTEVPLACLAVFPEYSEMAFNSVDDGVGESAYSNRAEMDLTLGMAADVSAAYDAAARFPSRFMRQNRGECIDDLSKCIRVRRLATQALPGDEFPLTPVKYSNERYFDDLKNSEEAGQVVQKMKPFIRKGMDLDDFSSMLRWLELGHINLFGAGLLKIWVVIFDVMFVYPGVYRYIPVRKAIYMQSGQVVPRKFWKCHGVPAQAENCAYAVLLTADLDEACNLLGERAYRLLNMNAGYIAESLRLSGIVLRKTARNEHFYYQDEIRNLCGIPESESVLAEILVGK
;
A
#
# COMPACT_ATOMS: atom_id res chain seq x y z
N MET A 1 3.68 -25.65 -11.76
CA MET A 1 2.69 -25.66 -10.67
C MET A 1 2.23 -24.23 -10.49
N ARG A 2 0.93 -23.97 -10.37
CA ARG A 2 0.40 -22.61 -10.32
C ARG A 2 0.30 -22.13 -8.87
N PHE A 3 0.76 -20.91 -8.58
CA PHE A 3 0.62 -20.30 -7.25
C PHE A 3 -0.83 -19.92 -6.97
N TYR A 4 -1.25 -20.05 -5.71
CA TYR A 4 -2.61 -19.69 -5.30
C TYR A 4 -2.86 -18.19 -5.47
N SER A 5 -1.84 -17.33 -5.27
CA SER A 5 -1.92 -15.89 -5.51
C SER A 5 -2.36 -15.54 -6.93
N GLN A 6 -1.96 -16.33 -7.95
CA GLN A 6 -2.42 -16.11 -9.32
C GLN A 6 -3.91 -16.46 -9.46
N LEU A 7 -4.33 -17.60 -8.92
CA LEU A 7 -5.73 -18.03 -8.92
C LEU A 7 -6.62 -17.04 -8.17
N TYR A 8 -6.15 -16.56 -7.04
CA TYR A 8 -6.83 -15.56 -6.24
C TYR A 8 -6.95 -14.23 -6.99
N HIS A 9 -5.86 -13.73 -7.60
CA HIS A 9 -5.87 -12.49 -8.37
C HIS A 9 -6.89 -12.55 -9.52
N GLU A 10 -6.87 -13.61 -10.32
CA GLU A 10 -7.84 -13.82 -11.41
C GLU A 10 -9.29 -13.89 -10.92
N SER A 11 -9.50 -14.42 -9.72
CA SER A 11 -10.85 -14.51 -9.15
C SER A 11 -11.43 -13.14 -8.80
N VAL A 12 -10.57 -12.17 -8.46
CA VAL A 12 -10.96 -10.82 -8.04
C VAL A 12 -10.85 -9.78 -9.16
N THR A 13 -10.36 -10.16 -10.34
CA THR A 13 -10.33 -9.29 -11.53
C THR A 13 -11.74 -8.97 -12.02
N TYR A 14 -12.01 -7.68 -12.28
CA TYR A 14 -13.25 -7.21 -12.86
C TYR A 14 -13.34 -7.57 -14.35
N ALA A 15 -14.48 -8.11 -14.78
CA ALA A 15 -14.77 -8.44 -16.17
C ALA A 15 -16.10 -7.80 -16.62
N PRO A 16 -16.22 -7.32 -17.88
CA PRO A 16 -17.40 -6.61 -18.37
C PRO A 16 -18.73 -7.38 -18.32
N LYS A 17 -18.67 -8.72 -18.18
CA LYS A 17 -19.83 -9.63 -18.24
C LYS A 17 -20.05 -10.48 -16.99
N ARG A 18 -19.33 -10.24 -15.88
CA ARG A 18 -19.68 -10.85 -14.59
C ARG A 18 -20.82 -10.05 -13.98
N VAL A 19 -22.04 -10.35 -14.43
CA VAL A 19 -23.26 -9.97 -13.70
C VAL A 19 -23.35 -10.89 -12.49
N ALA A 20 -22.65 -10.54 -11.43
CA ALA A 20 -23.19 -10.77 -10.11
C ALA A 20 -23.71 -9.40 -9.67
N ASP A 21 -24.99 -9.32 -9.36
CA ASP A 21 -25.57 -8.14 -8.73
C ASP A 21 -24.61 -7.64 -7.64
N PRO A 22 -24.46 -6.32 -7.44
CA PRO A 22 -23.84 -5.86 -6.21
C PRO A 22 -24.59 -6.58 -5.09
N ILE A 23 -23.88 -7.31 -4.24
CA ILE A 23 -24.49 -7.76 -3.00
C ILE A 23 -24.89 -6.46 -2.31
N VAL A 24 -26.17 -6.10 -2.40
CA VAL A 24 -26.74 -4.95 -1.71
C VAL A 24 -26.88 -5.40 -0.27
N LEU A 25 -25.75 -5.44 0.43
CA LEU A 25 -25.77 -5.35 1.88
C LEU A 25 -26.19 -3.92 2.19
N HIS A 26 -27.32 -3.75 2.85
CA HIS A 26 -27.69 -2.47 3.45
C HIS A 26 -26.85 -2.31 4.73
N TRP A 27 -25.86 -1.42 4.75
CA TRP A 27 -24.95 -1.29 5.91
C TRP A 27 -24.77 0.14 6.41
N GLU A 28 -25.79 1.00 6.26
CA GLU A 28 -25.87 2.30 6.98
C GLU A 28 -25.81 2.16 8.54
N LYS A 29 -25.59 0.95 9.07
CA LYS A 29 -25.59 0.62 10.49
C LYS A 29 -24.55 -0.42 10.93
N GLN A 30 -23.54 -0.75 10.14
CA GLN A 30 -22.38 -1.43 10.74
C GLN A 30 -21.56 -0.39 11.49
N ASN A 31 -21.72 -0.34 12.83
CA ASN A 31 -20.73 0.33 13.66
C ASN A 31 -19.38 -0.30 13.31
N PRO A 32 -18.40 0.46 12.79
CA PRO A 32 -17.08 -0.07 12.49
C PRO A 32 -16.60 -0.76 13.76
N GLY A 33 -16.35 -2.09 13.67
CA GLY A 33 -16.12 -2.97 14.82
C GLY A 33 -15.48 -2.21 15.96
N ASP A 34 -16.32 -1.82 16.92
CA ASP A 34 -15.94 -0.93 18.00
C ASP A 34 -14.95 -1.74 18.82
N ARG A 35 -13.67 -1.43 18.64
CA ARG A 35 -12.58 -2.13 19.31
C ARG A 35 -12.90 -2.02 20.80
N GLN A 36 -13.22 -3.14 21.46
CA GLN A 36 -13.64 -3.13 22.86
C GLN A 36 -12.44 -2.81 23.76
N TYR A 37 -12.00 -1.56 23.73
CA TYR A 37 -11.03 -0.95 24.61
C TYR A 37 -11.68 -0.48 25.91
N LYS A 38 -12.83 -1.07 26.26
CA LYS A 38 -13.60 -0.70 27.44
C LYS A 38 -12.74 -0.92 28.68
N GLY A 39 -12.58 0.13 29.49
CA GLY A 39 -11.77 0.10 30.70
C GLY A 39 -10.25 0.18 30.48
N LYS A 40 -9.77 0.34 29.25
CA LYS A 40 -8.34 0.56 28.95
C LYS A 40 -8.00 2.05 29.15
N SER A 41 -6.76 2.31 29.57
CA SER A 41 -6.22 3.67 29.70
C SER A 41 -6.09 4.32 28.32
N ARG A 42 -6.49 5.60 28.23
CA ARG A 42 -6.48 6.40 27.01
C ARG A 42 -5.64 7.65 27.21
N ILE A 43 -4.95 8.07 26.16
CA ILE A 43 -4.15 9.30 26.12
C ILE A 43 -4.68 10.11 24.94
N ASP A 44 -5.06 11.36 25.20
CA ASP A 44 -5.49 12.28 24.16
C ASP A 44 -4.32 12.68 23.27
N LEU A 45 -4.63 12.88 21.99
CA LEU A 45 -3.68 13.35 21.00
C LEU A 45 -4.12 14.69 20.44
N HIS A 46 -3.15 15.58 20.29
CA HIS A 46 -3.30 16.91 19.75
C HIS A 46 -2.64 17.04 18.37
N PRO A 47 -2.98 18.08 17.58
CA PRO A 47 -2.37 18.33 16.29
C PRO A 47 -0.84 18.35 16.36
N GLY A 48 -0.18 17.61 15.46
CA GLY A 48 1.28 17.55 15.36
C GLY A 48 1.96 16.49 16.24
N GLU A 49 1.30 15.97 17.28
CA GLU A 49 1.88 14.90 18.12
C GLU A 49 1.99 13.57 17.37
N ILE A 50 1.16 13.42 16.33
CA ILE A 50 1.05 12.22 15.53
C ILE A 50 0.86 12.62 14.06
N PRO A 51 1.48 11.90 13.09
CA PRO A 51 1.21 12.12 11.68
C PRO A 51 -0.30 12.08 11.42
N PRO A 52 -0.86 12.99 10.61
CA PRO A 52 -2.23 12.81 10.15
C PRO A 52 -2.28 11.50 9.35
N TRP A 53 -2.80 10.42 9.94
CA TRP A 53 -2.95 9.08 9.34
C TRP A 53 -3.97 9.03 8.21
N ILE A 54 -4.02 10.08 7.41
CA ILE A 54 -5.05 10.36 6.44
C ILE A 54 -4.43 10.05 5.09
N TYR A 55 -4.86 8.92 4.56
CA TYR A 55 -4.41 8.34 3.31
C TYR A 55 -5.62 8.17 2.38
N GLY A 56 -5.36 8.04 1.09
CA GLY A 56 -6.37 7.59 0.13
C GLY A 56 -6.76 6.15 0.42
N SER A 57 -7.99 5.95 0.92
CA SER A 57 -8.57 4.62 1.17
C SER A 57 -9.63 4.32 0.13
N GLY A 58 -9.72 3.06 -0.32
CA GLY A 58 -10.79 2.61 -1.21
C GLY A 58 -12.17 2.96 -0.65
N ASP A 59 -12.92 3.80 -1.39
CA ASP A 59 -14.22 4.38 -1.01
C ASP A 59 -14.26 5.01 0.41
N GLY A 60 -13.10 5.37 0.96
CA GLY A 60 -12.98 5.96 2.30
C GLY A 60 -13.30 5.02 3.47
N LEU A 61 -13.28 3.70 3.24
CA LEU A 61 -13.65 2.65 4.21
C LEU A 61 -12.66 2.49 5.36
N ARG A 62 -11.42 2.93 5.15
CA ARG A 62 -10.34 2.99 6.15
C ARG A 62 -10.17 1.66 6.90
N PRO A 63 -9.85 0.55 6.19
CA PRO A 63 -9.69 -0.76 6.81
C PRO A 63 -8.40 -0.89 7.63
N VAL A 64 -7.49 0.08 7.57
CA VAL A 64 -6.19 -0.02 8.25
C VAL A 64 -6.32 0.28 9.75
N GLY A 65 -5.95 -0.69 10.58
CA GLY A 65 -5.69 -0.49 11.99
C GLY A 65 -4.23 -0.07 12.22
N VAL A 66 -4.00 0.85 13.16
CA VAL A 66 -2.66 1.30 13.53
C VAL A 66 -2.43 1.04 15.01
N TYR A 67 -1.30 0.39 15.31
CA TYR A 67 -0.77 0.22 16.65
C TYR A 67 0.62 0.86 16.72
N VAL A 68 1.00 1.34 17.89
CA VAL A 68 2.24 2.05 18.12
C VAL A 68 2.91 1.47 19.36
N VAL A 69 4.14 0.98 19.20
CA VAL A 69 5.01 0.67 20.32
C VAL A 69 5.86 1.90 20.59
N LEU A 70 5.78 2.43 21.81
CA LEU A 70 6.52 3.61 22.23
C LEU A 70 7.57 3.23 23.28
N ARG A 71 8.79 3.77 23.11
CA ARG A 71 9.93 3.58 24.02
C ARG A 71 10.64 4.90 24.30
N GLY A 72 10.92 5.18 25.57
CA GLY A 72 11.82 6.26 25.99
C GLY A 72 11.35 7.66 25.60
N ARG A 73 10.04 7.90 25.55
CA ARG A 73 9.45 9.21 25.23
C ARG A 73 8.75 9.81 26.46
N SER A 74 8.13 10.97 26.27
CA SER A 74 7.28 11.61 27.29
C SER A 74 6.08 10.74 27.70
N LEU A 75 5.63 9.85 26.82
CA LEU A 75 4.60 8.86 27.09
C LEU A 75 5.21 7.59 27.69
N PRO A 76 4.50 6.90 28.61
CA PRO A 76 4.97 5.64 29.16
C PRO A 76 5.29 4.60 28.09
N ASP A 77 6.28 3.76 28.34
CA ASP A 77 6.57 2.64 27.46
C ASP A 77 5.38 1.66 27.42
N GLY A 78 5.03 1.24 26.22
CA GLY A 78 3.91 0.32 26.01
C GLY A 78 3.55 0.13 24.55
N ILE A 79 2.54 -0.72 24.36
CA ILE A 79 1.87 -0.91 23.09
C ILE A 79 0.53 -0.20 23.15
N TYR A 80 0.27 0.63 22.14
CA TYR A 80 -0.91 1.47 22.05
C TYR A 80 -1.66 1.18 20.76
N ALA A 81 -2.97 1.01 20.83
CA ALA A 81 -3.82 1.07 19.65
C ALA A 81 -4.21 2.52 19.38
N TYR A 82 -4.11 2.95 18.13
CA TYR A 82 -4.61 4.26 17.73
C TYR A 82 -6.13 4.19 17.52
N ASP A 83 -6.85 5.01 18.27
CA ASP A 83 -8.27 5.26 18.13
C ASP A 83 -8.47 6.66 17.54
N ARG A 84 -8.72 6.70 16.24
CA ARG A 84 -8.94 7.95 15.49
C ARG A 84 -10.13 8.73 16.01
N ASP A 85 -11.22 8.04 16.34
CA ASP A 85 -12.51 8.66 16.62
C ASP A 85 -12.70 8.91 18.13
N GLY A 86 -11.81 8.38 18.96
CA GLY A 86 -11.76 8.62 20.40
C GLY A 86 -11.65 10.10 20.74
N ARG A 87 -12.53 10.58 21.62
CA ARG A 87 -12.56 11.96 22.13
C ARG A 87 -12.80 11.93 23.65
N SER A 88 -12.01 12.69 24.41
CA SER A 88 -12.22 12.91 25.85
C SER A 88 -13.15 14.08 26.17
N GLY A 89 -13.46 14.93 25.17
CA GLY A 89 -14.16 16.21 25.35
C GLY A 89 -13.24 17.41 25.62
N ALA A 90 -11.93 17.20 25.76
CA ALA A 90 -10.95 18.29 25.77
C ALA A 90 -10.89 19.01 24.40
N PRO A 91 -10.51 20.31 24.36
CA PRO A 91 -10.35 21.03 23.10
C PRO A 91 -9.24 20.42 22.24
N ASP A 92 -9.41 20.50 20.92
CA ASP A 92 -8.40 20.13 19.92
C ASP A 92 -7.90 18.67 19.99
N VAL A 93 -8.73 17.74 20.47
CA VAL A 93 -8.40 16.30 20.43
C VAL A 93 -8.65 15.76 19.02
N VAL A 94 -7.60 15.23 18.38
CA VAL A 94 -7.64 14.67 17.02
C VAL A 94 -7.71 13.14 16.98
N GLY A 95 -7.46 12.49 18.12
CA GLY A 95 -7.53 11.04 18.31
C GLY A 95 -7.06 10.66 19.71
N GLN A 96 -7.01 9.35 20.00
CA GLN A 96 -6.52 8.83 21.26
C GLN A 96 -5.58 7.63 21.05
N LEU A 97 -4.59 7.48 21.93
CA LEU A 97 -3.85 6.24 22.10
C LEU A 97 -4.45 5.44 23.24
N VAL A 98 -4.87 4.22 22.93
CA VAL A 98 -5.39 3.26 23.91
C VAL A 98 -4.27 2.31 24.30
N ARG A 99 -3.87 2.28 25.57
CA ARG A 99 -2.85 1.34 26.03
C ARG A 99 -3.40 -0.09 26.03
N ILE A 100 -2.80 -0.97 25.22
CA ILE A 100 -3.20 -2.38 25.11
C ILE A 100 -2.20 -3.35 25.72
N GLY A 101 -0.91 -2.97 25.80
CA GLY A 101 0.16 -3.79 26.36
C GLY A 101 1.23 -2.96 27.08
N GLY A 102 1.99 -3.63 27.95
CA GLY A 102 3.10 -3.07 28.71
C GLY A 102 4.43 -3.76 28.38
N LYS A 103 5.35 -3.81 29.35
CA LYS A 103 6.71 -4.35 29.14
C LYS A 103 6.72 -5.82 28.72
N ALA A 104 5.84 -6.65 29.29
CA ALA A 104 5.78 -8.08 28.98
C ALA A 104 5.38 -8.33 27.52
N GLU A 105 4.34 -7.64 27.04
CA GLU A 105 3.89 -7.73 25.65
C GLU A 105 4.92 -7.13 24.68
N MET A 106 5.64 -6.08 25.09
CA MET A 106 6.74 -5.51 24.29
C MET A 106 7.91 -6.47 24.11
N GLU A 107 8.27 -7.25 25.14
CA GLU A 107 9.29 -8.30 25.04
C GLU A 107 8.77 -9.48 24.19
N SER A 108 7.52 -9.91 24.39
CA SER A 108 6.89 -10.94 23.56
C SER A 108 6.87 -10.55 22.08
N LEU A 109 6.60 -9.29 21.75
CA LEU A 109 6.54 -8.79 20.38
C LEU A 109 7.86 -8.99 19.62
N LEU A 110 9.00 -8.95 20.31
CA LEU A 110 10.31 -9.13 19.67
C LEU A 110 10.47 -10.51 19.03
N GLU A 111 9.84 -11.53 19.58
CA GLU A 111 9.90 -12.91 19.06
C GLU A 111 9.28 -13.04 17.66
N ALA A 112 8.42 -12.10 17.25
CA ALA A 112 7.88 -12.08 15.89
C ALA A 112 8.90 -11.66 14.83
N PHE A 113 10.03 -11.02 15.20
CA PHE A 113 10.91 -10.37 14.23
C PHE A 113 12.26 -11.09 14.09
N PRO A 114 12.84 -11.11 12.87
CA PRO A 114 14.17 -11.68 12.65
C PRO A 114 15.26 -10.86 13.35
N ASP A 115 15.23 -9.53 13.21
CA ASP A 115 16.21 -8.61 13.78
C ASP A 115 15.74 -8.08 15.16
N LYS A 116 15.70 -8.95 16.16
CA LYS A 116 15.16 -8.63 17.50
C LYS A 116 15.81 -7.41 18.15
N GLU A 117 17.13 -7.31 18.05
CA GLU A 117 17.89 -6.19 18.64
C GLU A 117 17.54 -4.85 17.97
N PHE A 118 17.34 -4.86 16.65
CA PHE A 118 16.91 -3.67 15.91
C PHE A 118 15.52 -3.21 16.38
N VAL A 119 14.57 -4.14 16.47
CA VAL A 119 13.19 -3.83 16.89
C VAL A 119 13.14 -3.40 18.37
N LYS A 120 13.97 -4.01 19.23
CA LYS A 120 14.06 -3.68 20.66
C LYS A 120 14.48 -2.23 20.89
N ASN A 121 15.46 -1.77 20.12
CA ASN A 121 16.01 -0.42 20.22
C ASN A 121 15.24 0.62 19.38
N THR A 122 14.17 0.23 18.68
CA THR A 122 13.34 1.13 17.90
C THR A 122 12.48 2.02 18.82
N PRO A 123 12.65 3.37 18.81
CA PRO A 123 11.90 4.27 19.68
C PRO A 123 10.40 4.33 19.40
N ILE A 124 10.04 4.29 18.12
CA ILE A 124 8.64 4.20 17.67
C ILE A 124 8.54 3.10 16.63
N LEU A 125 7.73 2.07 16.91
CA LEU A 125 7.37 1.05 15.94
C LEU A 125 5.88 1.16 15.65
N TYR A 126 5.52 1.53 14.43
CA TYR A 126 4.16 1.42 13.94
C TYR A 126 3.89 0.02 13.44
N VAL A 127 2.74 -0.55 13.80
CA VAL A 127 2.22 -1.81 13.26
C VAL A 127 0.91 -1.53 12.55
N PHE A 128 0.84 -1.89 11.27
CA PHE A 128 -0.32 -1.70 10.41
C PHE A 128 -1.03 -3.03 10.21
N THR A 129 -2.33 -3.04 10.49
CA THR A 129 -3.20 -4.21 10.36
C THR A 129 -4.33 -3.93 9.36
N GLY A 130 -4.92 -4.98 8.79
CA GLY A 130 -6.08 -4.91 7.92
C GLY A 130 -7.33 -5.46 8.60
N ILE A 131 -8.29 -4.59 8.91
CA ILE A 131 -9.61 -4.93 9.47
C ILE A 131 -10.54 -5.29 8.31
N LEU A 132 -10.58 -6.58 7.96
CA LEU A 132 -11.19 -7.05 6.72
C LEU A 132 -12.70 -6.74 6.65
N GLU A 133 -13.39 -6.84 7.78
CA GLU A 133 -14.84 -6.57 7.89
C GLU A 133 -15.24 -5.18 7.36
N ARG A 134 -14.35 -4.18 7.46
CA ARG A 134 -14.62 -2.81 6.97
C ARG A 134 -14.73 -2.74 5.45
N SER A 135 -14.11 -3.66 4.73
CA SER A 135 -14.00 -3.64 3.27
C SER A 135 -14.73 -4.80 2.58
N VAL A 136 -14.92 -5.93 3.26
CA VAL A 136 -15.54 -7.14 2.67
C VAL A 136 -16.95 -6.89 2.17
N TRP A 137 -17.77 -6.11 2.88
CA TRP A 137 -19.14 -5.84 2.42
C TRP A 137 -19.18 -5.06 1.08
N ARG A 138 -18.13 -4.27 0.78
CA ARG A 138 -18.04 -3.44 -0.44
C ARG A 138 -17.39 -4.17 -1.60
N TYR A 139 -16.28 -4.82 -1.31
CA TYR A 139 -15.36 -5.35 -2.31
C TYR A 139 -15.40 -6.89 -2.41
N GLY A 140 -16.17 -7.55 -1.54
CA GLY A 140 -16.25 -9.01 -1.49
C GLY A 140 -14.88 -9.64 -1.30
N GLU A 141 -14.54 -10.61 -2.14
CA GLU A 141 -13.21 -11.25 -2.13
C GLU A 141 -12.08 -10.26 -2.41
N SER A 142 -12.29 -9.23 -3.25
CA SER A 142 -11.21 -8.28 -3.59
C SER A 142 -10.81 -7.36 -2.43
N ALA A 143 -11.62 -7.32 -1.36
CA ALA A 143 -11.42 -6.50 -0.17
C ALA A 143 -10.03 -6.68 0.46
N TYR A 144 -9.48 -7.89 0.43
CA TYR A 144 -8.17 -8.16 1.00
C TYR A 144 -7.05 -7.44 0.22
N SER A 145 -7.08 -7.49 -1.11
CA SER A 145 -6.10 -6.77 -1.94
C SER A 145 -6.25 -5.25 -1.81
N GLN A 146 -7.48 -4.74 -1.66
CA GLN A 146 -7.72 -3.32 -1.40
C GLN A 146 -7.23 -2.92 -0.01
N THR A 147 -7.43 -3.75 1.00
CA THR A 147 -6.93 -3.51 2.36
C THR A 147 -5.40 -3.47 2.40
N GLN A 148 -4.73 -4.35 1.64
CA GLN A 148 -3.26 -4.30 1.49
C GLN A 148 -2.80 -3.00 0.82
N LYS A 149 -3.47 -2.53 -0.23
CA LYS A 149 -3.17 -1.22 -0.85
C LYS A 149 -3.40 -0.07 0.12
N ASP A 150 -4.52 -0.08 0.83
CA ASP A 150 -4.84 0.92 1.84
C ASP A 150 -3.78 0.95 2.95
N ALA A 151 -3.25 -0.22 3.38
CA ALA A 151 -2.14 -0.29 4.32
C ALA A 151 -0.87 0.34 3.74
N GLY A 152 -0.53 0.03 2.49
CA GLY A 152 0.57 0.69 1.78
C GLY A 152 0.44 2.21 1.68
N ALA A 153 -0.76 2.69 1.39
CA ALA A 153 -1.08 4.11 1.35
C ALA A 153 -0.93 4.75 2.74
N CYS A 154 -1.45 4.11 3.78
CA CYS A 154 -1.26 4.56 5.16
C CYS A 154 0.22 4.68 5.51
N ILE A 155 1.02 3.66 5.17
CA ILE A 155 2.47 3.66 5.44
C ILE A 155 3.18 4.80 4.71
N ALA A 156 2.81 5.10 3.45
CA ALA A 156 3.42 6.19 2.69
C ALA A 156 3.19 7.56 3.35
N SER A 157 1.94 7.83 3.77
CA SER A 157 1.57 9.07 4.45
C SER A 157 2.40 9.28 5.72
N VAL A 158 2.54 8.22 6.52
CA VAL A 158 3.27 8.22 7.78
C VAL A 158 4.76 8.36 7.56
N MET A 159 5.29 7.57 6.62
CA MET A 159 6.69 7.58 6.25
C MET A 159 7.13 8.98 5.78
N LEU A 160 6.36 9.60 4.88
CA LEU A 160 6.68 10.92 4.35
C LEU A 160 6.55 12.00 5.41
N ASN A 161 5.55 11.90 6.30
CA ASN A 161 5.45 12.79 7.45
C ASN A 161 6.65 12.66 8.40
N GLU A 162 7.08 11.45 8.73
CA GLU A 162 8.24 11.24 9.61
C GLU A 162 9.54 11.67 8.94
N LYS A 163 9.74 11.40 7.64
CA LYS A 163 10.88 11.93 6.87
C LYS A 163 10.88 13.46 6.85
N SER A 164 9.72 14.10 6.78
CA SER A 164 9.61 15.56 6.82
C SER A 164 10.16 16.16 8.14
N LYS A 165 10.18 15.38 9.22
CA LYS A 165 10.73 15.74 10.53
C LYS A 165 12.22 15.41 10.67
N GLY A 166 12.87 14.88 9.62
CA GLY A 166 14.25 14.41 9.65
C GLY A 166 14.41 12.98 10.17
N SER A 167 13.32 12.30 10.56
CA SER A 167 13.39 10.94 11.09
C SER A 167 13.92 9.94 10.03
N LYS A 168 14.69 8.96 10.50
CA LYS A 168 15.03 7.77 9.70
C LYS A 168 13.93 6.73 9.87
N VAL A 169 13.49 6.15 8.77
CA VAL A 169 12.30 5.28 8.73
C VAL A 169 12.64 3.98 8.00
N PHE A 170 12.22 2.85 8.56
CA PHE A 170 12.53 1.52 8.05
C PHE A 170 11.24 0.70 7.96
N PRO A 171 10.73 0.41 6.75
CA PRO A 171 9.58 -0.46 6.56
C PRO A 171 9.96 -1.91 6.87
N LEU A 172 9.14 -2.63 7.63
CA LEU A 172 9.40 -4.02 8.01
C LEU A 172 8.24 -4.89 7.53
N GLY A 173 8.53 -5.79 6.58
CA GLY A 173 7.55 -6.74 6.02
C GLY A 173 7.73 -8.19 6.47
N GLY A 174 8.80 -8.49 7.22
CA GLY A 174 9.11 -9.82 7.72
C GLY A 174 8.86 -9.93 9.21
N PHE A 175 7.85 -10.72 9.58
CA PHE A 175 7.53 -11.07 10.96
C PHE A 175 6.68 -12.35 10.97
N VAL A 176 6.69 -13.09 12.07
CA VAL A 176 5.77 -14.21 12.30
C VAL A 176 4.36 -13.66 12.54
N ASP A 177 3.48 -13.86 11.58
CA ASP A 177 2.15 -13.23 11.53
C ASP A 177 1.30 -13.61 12.75
N ASP A 178 1.20 -14.90 13.06
CA ASP A 178 0.37 -15.41 14.16
C ASP A 178 0.89 -14.94 15.52
N HIS A 179 2.22 -14.90 15.71
CA HIS A 179 2.82 -14.41 16.96
C HIS A 179 2.53 -12.93 17.19
N LEU A 180 2.62 -12.12 16.13
CA LEU A 180 2.30 -10.69 16.20
C LEU A 180 0.81 -10.47 16.46
N ALA A 181 -0.07 -11.24 15.80
CA ALA A 181 -1.51 -11.17 16.00
C ALA A 181 -1.92 -11.52 17.44
N VAL A 182 -1.35 -12.59 18.01
CA VAL A 182 -1.58 -12.99 19.41
C VAL A 182 -1.06 -11.94 20.38
N THR A 183 0.14 -11.42 20.16
CA THR A 183 0.74 -10.40 21.04
C THR A 183 -0.09 -9.12 21.08
N LEU A 184 -0.70 -8.73 19.95
CA LEU A 184 -1.58 -7.56 19.87
C LEU A 184 -3.03 -7.85 20.27
N GLY A 185 -3.40 -9.12 20.49
CA GLY A 185 -4.77 -9.53 20.80
C GLY A 185 -5.75 -9.27 19.66
N LEU A 186 -5.31 -9.45 18.41
CA LEU A 186 -6.14 -9.18 17.23
C LEU A 186 -7.27 -10.23 17.10
N PRO A 187 -8.48 -9.82 16.68
CA PRO A 187 -9.51 -10.77 16.29
C PRO A 187 -9.12 -11.49 14.98
N SER A 188 -9.79 -12.61 14.69
CA SER A 188 -9.53 -13.41 13.47
C SER A 188 -9.79 -12.68 12.15
N THR A 189 -10.47 -11.53 12.20
CA THR A 189 -10.80 -10.70 11.03
C THR A 189 -9.90 -9.46 10.88
N GLU A 190 -8.91 -9.30 11.76
CA GLU A 190 -7.87 -8.27 11.67
C GLU A 190 -6.50 -8.94 11.51
N VAL A 191 -5.83 -8.65 10.39
CA VAL A 191 -4.58 -9.32 10.02
C VAL A 191 -3.39 -8.36 10.08
N PRO A 192 -2.23 -8.74 10.64
CA PRO A 192 -1.03 -7.92 10.58
C PRO A 192 -0.47 -7.88 9.16
N LEU A 193 -0.12 -6.68 8.67
CA LEU A 193 0.31 -6.48 7.28
C LEU A 193 1.76 -6.02 7.17
N ALA A 194 2.14 -5.01 7.96
CA ALA A 194 3.47 -4.41 7.91
C ALA A 194 3.78 -3.64 9.19
N CYS A 195 5.06 -3.33 9.40
CA CYS A 195 5.49 -2.38 10.42
C CYS A 195 6.34 -1.25 9.81
N LEU A 196 6.49 -0.15 10.54
CA LEU A 196 7.41 0.95 10.21
C LEU A 196 8.16 1.34 11.48
N ALA A 197 9.47 1.09 11.49
CA ALA A 197 10.36 1.53 12.56
C ALA A 197 10.83 2.96 12.29
N VAL A 198 10.80 3.81 13.32
CA VAL A 198 11.15 5.23 13.22
C VAL A 198 12.20 5.59 14.26
N PHE A 199 13.30 6.15 13.77
CA PHE A 199 14.43 6.62 14.56
C PHE A 199 14.62 8.14 14.38
N PRO A 200 15.15 8.83 15.40
CA PRO A 200 15.64 10.19 15.26
C PRO A 200 16.69 10.31 14.14
N GLU A 201 16.84 11.52 13.59
CA GLU A 201 17.80 11.83 12.51
C GLU A 201 19.22 11.32 12.80
N TYR A 202 19.70 11.57 14.02
CA TYR A 202 21.06 11.25 14.48
C TYR A 202 21.07 9.96 15.33
N SER A 203 20.64 8.84 14.75
CA SER A 203 20.73 7.52 15.39
C SER A 203 21.84 6.68 14.76
N GLU A 204 22.86 6.33 15.56
CA GLU A 204 23.98 5.48 15.13
C GLU A 204 23.50 4.09 14.68
N MET A 205 22.56 3.49 15.42
CA MET A 205 21.98 2.21 15.06
C MET A 205 21.22 2.28 13.72
N ALA A 206 20.45 3.35 13.50
CA ALA A 206 19.77 3.56 12.22
C ALA A 206 20.78 3.70 11.07
N PHE A 207 21.89 4.40 11.29
CA PHE A 207 22.95 4.55 10.28
C PHE A 207 23.54 3.19 9.88
N ASN A 208 23.96 2.38 10.85
CA ASN A 208 24.53 1.05 10.59
C ASN A 208 23.53 0.09 9.93
N SER A 209 22.25 0.20 10.29
CA SER A 209 21.18 -0.68 9.77
C SER A 209 20.87 -0.46 8.29
N VAL A 210 21.19 0.71 7.72
CA VAL A 210 21.06 0.96 6.28
C VAL A 210 22.02 0.08 5.49
N ASP A 211 23.27 -0.02 5.93
CA ASP A 211 24.30 -0.85 5.28
C ASP A 211 23.95 -2.34 5.38
N ASP A 212 23.40 -2.75 6.53
CA ASP A 212 22.86 -4.08 6.75
C ASP A 212 21.59 -4.37 5.95
N GLY A 213 21.06 -3.40 5.18
CA GLY A 213 19.91 -3.53 4.28
C GLY A 213 18.56 -3.73 4.98
N VAL A 214 18.45 -3.29 6.24
CA VAL A 214 17.20 -3.30 6.99
C VAL A 214 16.18 -2.40 6.27
N GLY A 215 14.98 -2.91 6.07
CA GLY A 215 13.91 -2.21 5.34
C GLY A 215 14.07 -2.11 3.83
N GLU A 216 15.11 -2.70 3.24
CA GLU A 216 15.23 -2.86 1.78
C GLU A 216 15.01 -4.29 1.31
N SER A 217 14.81 -5.20 2.25
CA SER A 217 14.73 -6.64 1.98
C SER A 217 13.31 -7.16 2.11
N ALA A 218 12.91 -7.95 1.13
CA ALA A 218 11.68 -8.74 1.19
C ALA A 218 11.94 -10.04 1.94
N TYR A 219 10.98 -10.48 2.75
CA TYR A 219 11.03 -11.77 3.42
C TYR A 219 10.15 -12.75 2.66
N SER A 220 10.77 -13.83 2.19
CA SER A 220 10.09 -14.87 1.44
C SER A 220 9.61 -15.99 2.36
N ASN A 221 8.35 -16.39 2.21
CA ASN A 221 7.80 -17.59 2.84
C ASN A 221 7.83 -18.82 1.91
N ARG A 222 8.64 -18.76 0.84
CA ARG A 222 8.64 -19.77 -0.22
C ARG A 222 8.97 -21.18 0.29
N ALA A 223 9.88 -21.30 1.26
CA ALA A 223 10.32 -22.60 1.77
C ALA A 223 9.26 -23.32 2.64
N GLU A 224 8.25 -22.59 3.13
CA GLU A 224 7.18 -23.12 3.98
C GLU A 224 5.80 -23.13 3.30
N MET A 225 5.75 -22.80 1.99
CA MET A 225 4.50 -22.81 1.25
C MET A 225 3.82 -24.18 1.29
N ASP A 226 2.54 -24.15 1.64
CA ASP A 226 1.67 -25.30 1.48
C ASP A 226 1.38 -25.53 -0.01
N LEU A 227 1.94 -26.59 -0.58
CA LEU A 227 1.73 -26.95 -1.98
C LEU A 227 0.29 -27.38 -2.27
N THR A 228 -0.50 -27.70 -1.25
CA THR A 228 -1.93 -28.04 -1.41
C THR A 228 -2.82 -26.80 -1.50
N LEU A 229 -2.29 -25.60 -1.22
CA LEU A 229 -3.05 -24.35 -1.22
C LEU A 229 -3.62 -24.01 -2.60
N GLY A 230 -2.97 -24.43 -3.69
CA GLY A 230 -3.45 -24.30 -5.08
C GLY A 230 -4.26 -25.50 -5.60
N MET A 231 -4.38 -26.58 -4.83
CA MET A 231 -5.19 -27.74 -5.19
C MET A 231 -6.63 -27.49 -4.74
N ALA A 232 -7.48 -27.06 -5.68
CA ALA A 232 -8.92 -27.14 -5.47
C ALA A 232 -9.33 -28.61 -5.62
N ALA A 233 -10.15 -29.13 -4.69
CA ALA A 233 -10.81 -30.42 -4.88
C ALA A 233 -11.73 -30.42 -6.11
N ASP A 234 -12.17 -29.24 -6.56
CA ASP A 234 -12.96 -29.03 -7.76
C ASP A 234 -12.75 -27.61 -8.33
N VAL A 235 -12.31 -27.50 -9.59
CA VAL A 235 -12.02 -26.24 -10.28
C VAL A 235 -13.32 -25.45 -10.57
N SER A 236 -14.48 -26.09 -10.46
CA SER A 236 -15.80 -25.49 -10.71
C SER A 236 -16.50 -24.97 -9.45
N ALA A 237 -15.99 -25.29 -8.25
CA ALA A 237 -16.69 -24.96 -7.01
C ALA A 237 -16.45 -23.49 -6.59
N ALA A 238 -17.55 -22.76 -6.38
CA ALA A 238 -17.53 -21.42 -5.77
C ALA A 238 -17.02 -21.46 -4.31
N TYR A 239 -17.17 -22.62 -3.65
CA TYR A 239 -16.77 -22.91 -2.28
C TYR A 239 -16.05 -24.26 -2.22
N ASP A 240 -14.84 -24.28 -1.67
CA ASP A 240 -14.16 -25.52 -1.32
C ASP A 240 -14.71 -26.00 0.04
N ALA A 241 -15.77 -26.82 0.01
CA ALA A 241 -16.43 -27.32 1.22
C ALA A 241 -15.51 -28.18 2.12
N ALA A 242 -14.35 -28.60 1.59
CA ALA A 242 -13.31 -29.32 2.34
C ALA A 242 -12.21 -28.40 2.90
N ALA A 243 -12.15 -27.13 2.48
CA ALA A 243 -11.16 -26.18 2.98
C ALA A 243 -11.54 -25.69 4.38
N ARG A 244 -10.55 -25.66 5.29
CA ARG A 244 -10.68 -25.02 6.61
C ARG A 244 -11.05 -23.53 6.55
N PHE A 245 -10.87 -22.89 5.39
CA PHE A 245 -11.12 -21.45 5.18
C PHE A 245 -12.27 -21.26 4.18
N PRO A 246 -13.40 -20.66 4.61
CA PRO A 246 -14.59 -20.54 3.77
C PRO A 246 -14.44 -19.52 2.64
N SER A 247 -13.62 -18.48 2.80
CA SER A 247 -13.39 -17.46 1.76
C SER A 247 -12.01 -17.56 1.11
N ARG A 248 -11.92 -17.14 -0.17
CA ARG A 248 -10.67 -17.23 -0.93
C ARG A 248 -9.61 -16.28 -0.39
N PHE A 249 -10.02 -15.11 0.09
CA PHE A 249 -9.14 -14.14 0.71
C PHE A 249 -8.55 -14.62 2.04
N MET A 250 -9.27 -15.41 2.85
CA MET A 250 -8.71 -15.98 4.09
C MET A 250 -7.66 -17.04 3.77
N ARG A 251 -7.92 -17.87 2.75
CA ARG A 251 -6.94 -18.84 2.24
C ARG A 251 -5.71 -18.13 1.67
N GLN A 252 -5.90 -17.04 0.92
CA GLN A 252 -4.80 -16.20 0.44
C GLN A 252 -3.97 -15.66 1.61
N ASN A 253 -4.62 -15.06 2.62
CA ASN A 253 -3.93 -14.54 3.79
C ASN A 253 -3.11 -15.61 4.49
N ARG A 254 -3.67 -16.82 4.68
CA ARG A 254 -2.95 -17.94 5.29
C ARG A 254 -1.74 -18.36 4.47
N GLY A 255 -1.86 -18.40 3.14
CA GLY A 255 -0.75 -18.70 2.25
C GLY A 255 0.38 -17.67 2.31
N GLU A 256 0.05 -16.41 2.60
CA GLU A 256 1.01 -15.30 2.73
C GLU A 256 1.70 -15.21 4.10
N CYS A 257 1.16 -15.86 5.13
CA CYS A 257 1.72 -15.81 6.48
C CYS A 257 3.12 -16.43 6.54
N ILE A 258 3.95 -15.87 7.42
CA ILE A 258 5.19 -16.49 7.86
C ILE A 258 4.93 -17.18 9.19
N ASP A 259 5.27 -18.47 9.27
CA ASP A 259 5.16 -19.26 10.50
C ASP A 259 6.53 -19.41 11.17
N ASP A 260 7.59 -19.59 10.39
CA ASP A 260 8.94 -19.88 10.87
C ASP A 260 10.00 -19.05 10.15
N LEU A 261 10.52 -18.04 10.84
CA LEU A 261 11.57 -17.15 10.32
C LEU A 261 12.85 -17.89 9.93
N SER A 262 13.14 -19.06 10.51
CA SER A 262 14.34 -19.82 10.17
C SER A 262 14.30 -20.41 8.75
N LYS A 263 13.10 -20.52 8.18
CA LYS A 263 12.86 -20.97 6.80
C LYS A 263 12.71 -19.80 5.84
N CYS A 264 12.58 -18.57 6.34
CA CYS A 264 12.44 -17.40 5.49
C CYS A 264 13.75 -17.05 4.78
N ILE A 265 13.63 -16.73 3.50
CA ILE A 265 14.76 -16.23 2.72
C ILE A 265 14.64 -14.71 2.63
N ARG A 266 15.71 -14.01 2.97
CA ARG A 266 15.81 -12.56 2.82
C ARG A 266 16.27 -12.22 1.40
N VAL A 267 15.45 -11.48 0.67
CA VAL A 267 15.68 -11.15 -0.74
C VAL A 267 15.87 -9.64 -0.92
N ARG A 268 17.04 -9.24 -1.44
CA ARG A 268 17.33 -7.87 -1.88
C ARG A 268 17.65 -7.90 -3.36
N ARG A 269 16.81 -7.26 -4.18
CA ARG A 269 17.00 -7.18 -5.63
C ARG A 269 17.09 -5.73 -6.05
N LEU A 270 18.14 -5.41 -6.80
CA LEU A 270 18.28 -4.17 -7.55
C LEU A 270 17.97 -4.50 -9.02
N ALA A 271 16.70 -4.43 -9.42
CA ALA A 271 16.34 -4.67 -10.81
C ALA A 271 16.72 -3.44 -11.65
N THR A 272 17.79 -3.56 -12.44
CA THR A 272 18.24 -2.55 -13.41
C THR A 272 18.40 -3.20 -14.78
N GLN A 273 17.31 -3.72 -15.34
CA GLN A 273 17.33 -4.14 -16.75
C GLN A 273 17.20 -2.92 -17.64
N ALA A 274 18.08 -2.82 -18.63
CA ALA A 274 17.91 -1.88 -19.74
C ALA A 274 16.62 -2.27 -20.49
N LEU A 275 15.75 -1.29 -20.71
CA LEU A 275 14.53 -1.49 -21.49
C LEU A 275 14.74 -1.00 -22.93
N PRO A 276 14.22 -1.72 -23.93
CA PRO A 276 14.15 -1.22 -25.29
C PRO A 276 13.13 -0.08 -25.39
N GLY A 277 13.27 0.76 -26.41
CA GLY A 277 12.36 1.88 -26.71
C GLY A 277 13.02 3.24 -26.60
N ASP A 278 12.34 4.25 -27.14
CA ASP A 278 12.84 5.63 -27.12
C ASP A 278 12.81 6.17 -25.69
N GLU A 279 13.97 6.64 -25.23
CA GLU A 279 14.15 7.22 -23.90
C GLU A 279 13.69 8.68 -23.88
N PHE A 280 12.83 9.01 -22.93
CA PHE A 280 12.48 10.39 -22.59
C PHE A 280 12.94 10.70 -21.16
N PRO A 281 13.97 11.55 -20.98
CA PRO A 281 14.45 11.93 -19.66
C PRO A 281 13.49 12.90 -18.95
N LEU A 282 13.24 12.69 -17.67
CA LEU A 282 12.40 13.60 -16.86
C LEU A 282 13.20 14.84 -16.44
N THR A 283 12.53 15.99 -16.37
CA THR A 283 13.14 17.22 -15.87
C THR A 283 13.45 17.14 -14.37
N PRO A 284 14.37 17.97 -13.84
CA PRO A 284 14.51 18.19 -12.40
C PRO A 284 13.17 18.44 -11.70
N VAL A 285 13.09 18.04 -10.42
CA VAL A 285 11.91 18.37 -9.60
C VAL A 285 11.73 19.89 -9.57
N LYS A 286 10.48 20.33 -9.77
CA LYS A 286 10.08 21.75 -9.83
C LYS A 286 10.38 22.49 -8.54
N TYR A 287 10.22 21.79 -7.41
CA TYR A 287 10.53 22.29 -6.07
C TYR A 287 11.53 21.37 -5.38
N SER A 288 12.34 21.95 -4.49
CA SER A 288 13.29 21.19 -3.70
C SER A 288 12.57 20.24 -2.74
N ASN A 289 13.30 19.24 -2.24
CA ASN A 289 12.73 18.26 -1.32
C ASN A 289 12.32 18.89 0.01
N GLU A 290 13.06 19.90 0.48
CA GLU A 290 12.72 20.67 1.68
C GLU A 290 11.37 21.37 1.49
N ARG A 291 11.19 22.05 0.35
CA ARG A 291 9.92 22.71 0.03
C ARG A 291 8.77 21.72 -0.08
N TYR A 292 8.98 20.55 -0.69
CA TYR A 292 7.98 19.49 -0.73
C TYR A 292 7.51 19.09 0.69
N PHE A 293 8.47 18.88 1.61
CA PHE A 293 8.16 18.50 2.98
C PHE A 293 7.49 19.62 3.78
N ASP A 294 7.90 20.87 3.57
CA ASP A 294 7.28 22.02 4.23
C ASP A 294 5.84 22.26 3.74
N ASP A 295 5.60 22.15 2.43
CA ASP A 295 4.26 22.25 1.86
C ASP A 295 3.36 21.10 2.36
N LEU A 296 3.92 19.89 2.53
CA LEU A 296 3.18 18.74 3.07
C LEU A 296 2.78 18.94 4.53
N LYS A 297 3.70 19.44 5.39
CA LYS A 297 3.42 19.71 6.81
C LYS A 297 2.32 20.74 7.01
N ASN A 298 2.29 21.76 6.16
CA ASN A 298 1.37 22.89 6.25
C ASN A 298 0.05 22.66 5.50
N SER A 299 -0.09 21.54 4.78
CA SER A 299 -1.28 21.26 3.99
C SER A 299 -2.40 20.68 4.82
N GLU A 300 -3.48 21.45 5.02
CA GLU A 300 -4.73 20.92 5.56
C GLU A 300 -5.34 19.82 4.67
N GLU A 301 -5.13 19.89 3.35
CA GLU A 301 -5.63 18.91 2.38
C GLU A 301 -4.90 17.56 2.45
N ALA A 302 -3.62 17.55 2.86
CA ALA A 302 -2.89 16.30 3.13
C ALA A 302 -3.60 15.49 4.23
N GLY A 303 -4.21 16.19 5.19
CA GLY A 303 -5.06 15.67 6.25
C GLY A 303 -6.54 15.48 5.89
N GLN A 304 -6.96 15.56 4.62
CA GLN A 304 -8.36 15.31 4.25
C GLN A 304 -8.53 13.99 3.51
N VAL A 305 -9.57 13.23 3.90
CA VAL A 305 -10.03 12.08 3.10
C VAL A 305 -10.83 12.65 1.94
N VAL A 306 -10.27 12.64 0.73
CA VAL A 306 -10.96 13.12 -0.46
C VAL A 306 -12.09 12.13 -0.80
N GLN A 307 -13.28 12.36 -0.25
CA GLN A 307 -14.45 11.49 -0.46
C GLN A 307 -15.19 11.75 -1.78
N LYS A 308 -14.99 12.92 -2.41
CA LYS A 308 -15.70 13.27 -3.66
C LYS A 308 -14.78 13.13 -4.87
N MET A 309 -14.91 12.01 -5.58
CA MET A 309 -14.33 11.82 -6.90
C MET A 309 -15.00 12.76 -7.91
N LYS A 310 -14.48 13.99 -8.04
CA LYS A 310 -14.92 14.93 -9.08
C LYS A 310 -14.33 14.52 -10.44
N PRO A 311 -15.06 14.61 -11.55
CA PRO A 311 -14.49 14.40 -12.89
C PRO A 311 -13.30 15.34 -13.12
N PHE A 312 -12.29 14.87 -13.87
CA PHE A 312 -11.16 15.73 -14.24
C PHE A 312 -11.61 16.79 -15.25
N ILE A 313 -11.02 17.97 -15.13
CA ILE A 313 -11.19 19.04 -16.10
C ILE A 313 -10.15 18.83 -17.21
N ARG A 314 -10.57 18.94 -18.47
CA ARG A 314 -9.65 18.86 -19.61
C ARG A 314 -8.65 20.02 -19.59
N LYS A 315 -7.48 19.77 -19.03
CA LYS A 315 -6.36 20.69 -18.98
C LYS A 315 -5.06 19.90 -19.02
N GLY A 316 -4.18 20.24 -19.96
CA GLY A 316 -2.86 19.63 -20.07
C GLY A 316 -2.01 19.80 -18.81
N MET A 317 -1.09 18.85 -18.62
CA MET A 317 -0.13 18.85 -17.52
C MET A 317 1.21 19.44 -17.98
N ASP A 318 1.76 20.36 -17.20
CA ASP A 318 3.10 20.91 -17.43
C ASP A 318 4.16 19.81 -17.25
N LEU A 319 5.21 19.82 -18.08
CA LEU A 319 6.29 18.82 -18.04
C LEU A 319 6.97 18.75 -16.68
N ASP A 320 7.18 19.89 -16.02
CA ASP A 320 7.83 19.95 -14.72
C ASP A 320 6.94 19.39 -13.60
N ASP A 321 5.62 19.60 -13.67
CA ASP A 321 4.69 19.01 -12.71
C ASP A 321 4.68 17.48 -12.87
N PHE A 322 4.57 16.99 -14.12
CA PHE A 322 4.63 15.56 -14.44
C PHE A 322 5.94 14.91 -13.97
N SER A 323 7.08 15.51 -14.32
CA SER A 323 8.40 15.02 -13.93
C SER A 323 8.60 15.02 -12.42
N SER A 324 8.10 16.05 -11.72
CA SER A 324 8.18 16.14 -10.26
C SER A 324 7.41 15.03 -9.57
N MET A 325 6.18 14.75 -10.01
CA MET A 325 5.35 13.69 -9.42
C MET A 325 6.01 12.31 -9.52
N LEU A 326 6.63 11.97 -10.66
CA LEU A 326 7.34 10.70 -10.81
C LEU A 326 8.65 10.67 -10.01
N ARG A 327 9.42 11.76 -10.02
CA ARG A 327 10.71 11.82 -9.30
C ARG A 327 10.56 11.83 -7.79
N TRP A 328 9.50 12.44 -7.25
CA TRP A 328 9.26 12.42 -5.81
C TRP A 328 8.83 11.06 -5.26
N LEU A 329 8.53 10.08 -6.11
CA LEU A 329 8.40 8.69 -5.67
C LEU A 329 9.68 8.19 -4.97
N GLU A 330 10.85 8.73 -5.34
CA GLU A 330 12.14 8.42 -4.71
C GLU A 330 12.33 9.05 -3.32
N LEU A 331 11.49 10.02 -2.90
CA LEU A 331 11.60 10.63 -1.57
C LEU A 331 11.30 9.65 -0.43
N GLY A 332 10.41 8.69 -0.67
CA GLY A 332 10.24 7.55 0.23
C GLY A 332 11.04 6.34 -0.26
N HIS A 333 10.37 5.19 -0.43
CA HIS A 333 10.98 3.95 -0.92
C HIS A 333 10.07 3.31 -1.97
N ILE A 334 10.40 3.44 -3.26
CA ILE A 334 9.61 2.87 -4.38
C ILE A 334 9.40 1.36 -4.22
N ASN A 335 10.41 0.68 -3.68
CA ASN A 335 10.36 -0.73 -3.32
C ASN A 335 10.22 -0.87 -1.80
N LEU A 336 9.12 -0.38 -1.24
CA LEU A 336 8.89 -0.26 0.19
C LEU A 336 9.18 -1.57 0.96
N PHE A 337 8.79 -2.72 0.43
CA PHE A 337 9.11 -4.04 1.02
C PHE A 337 10.09 -4.87 0.18
N GLY A 338 10.97 -4.21 -0.58
CA GLY A 338 12.05 -4.86 -1.33
C GLY A 338 11.64 -5.53 -2.65
N ALA A 339 12.59 -6.29 -3.21
CA ALA A 339 12.53 -7.12 -4.41
C ALA A 339 12.26 -6.45 -5.78
N GLY A 340 11.78 -5.19 -5.84
CA GLY A 340 11.70 -4.45 -7.10
C GLY A 340 10.84 -5.10 -8.19
N LEU A 341 9.83 -5.88 -7.79
CA LEU A 341 9.00 -6.70 -8.67
C LEU A 341 7.83 -5.90 -9.29
N LEU A 342 7.51 -4.74 -8.71
CA LEU A 342 6.44 -3.90 -9.21
C LEU A 342 6.92 -3.06 -10.39
N LYS A 343 6.14 -3.08 -11.46
CA LYS A 343 6.41 -2.42 -12.72
C LYS A 343 5.47 -1.23 -12.88
N ILE A 344 6.06 -0.04 -13.07
CA ILE A 344 5.38 1.25 -13.23
C ILE A 344 5.24 1.60 -14.72
N TRP A 345 4.03 1.53 -15.24
CA TRP A 345 3.67 1.98 -16.58
C TRP A 345 3.00 3.35 -16.50
N VAL A 346 3.24 4.20 -17.49
CA VAL A 346 2.69 5.55 -17.57
C VAL A 346 2.00 5.71 -18.92
N VAL A 347 0.69 5.88 -18.90
CA VAL A 347 -0.13 6.12 -20.09
C VAL A 347 -0.36 7.61 -20.21
N ILE A 348 0.22 8.23 -21.23
CA ILE A 348 0.21 9.69 -21.41
C ILE A 348 -0.87 10.08 -22.42
N PHE A 349 -1.73 11.01 -22.02
CA PHE A 349 -2.77 11.58 -22.89
C PHE A 349 -2.51 13.05 -23.23
N ASP A 350 -2.18 13.87 -22.24
CA ASP A 350 -2.05 15.33 -22.36
C ASP A 350 -1.00 15.89 -21.40
N VAL A 351 0.28 15.63 -21.69
CA VAL A 351 1.44 16.19 -20.97
C VAL A 351 2.28 17.00 -21.96
N MET A 352 2.63 18.24 -21.59
CA MET A 352 3.39 19.14 -22.46
C MET A 352 4.74 18.54 -22.85
N PHE A 353 5.08 18.64 -24.15
CA PHE A 353 6.33 18.15 -24.75
C PHE A 353 6.59 16.64 -24.68
N VAL A 354 5.63 15.85 -24.19
CA VAL A 354 5.70 14.39 -24.20
C VAL A 354 4.67 13.84 -25.19
N TYR A 355 5.10 12.96 -26.08
CA TYR A 355 4.17 12.35 -27.03
C TYR A 355 3.14 11.47 -26.30
N PRO A 356 1.84 11.52 -26.65
CA PRO A 356 0.86 10.59 -26.13
C PRO A 356 1.23 9.14 -26.47
N GLY A 357 1.15 8.24 -25.49
CA GLY A 357 1.62 6.87 -25.65
C GLY A 357 1.70 6.10 -24.34
N VAL A 358 2.16 4.86 -24.41
CA VAL A 358 2.38 3.99 -23.25
C VAL A 358 3.87 3.87 -22.99
N TYR A 359 4.27 4.23 -21.78
CA TYR A 359 5.66 4.28 -21.37
C TYR A 359 5.91 3.38 -20.17
N ARG A 360 7.16 2.94 -20.05
CA ARG A 360 7.66 2.26 -18.85
C ARG A 360 8.57 3.21 -18.08
N TYR A 361 8.22 3.50 -16.83
CA TYR A 361 9.04 4.35 -15.96
C TYR A 361 10.16 3.55 -15.28
N ILE A 362 11.39 4.05 -15.40
CA ILE A 362 12.58 3.51 -14.73
C ILE A 362 13.11 4.55 -13.74
N PRO A 363 12.85 4.37 -12.43
CA PRO A 363 13.21 5.37 -11.42
C PRO A 363 14.70 5.71 -11.37
N VAL A 364 15.57 4.68 -11.40
CA VAL A 364 17.03 4.84 -11.32
C VAL A 364 17.58 5.74 -12.45
N ARG A 365 16.95 5.69 -13.63
CA ARG A 365 17.33 6.52 -14.78
C ARG A 365 16.61 7.86 -14.83
N LYS A 366 15.59 8.06 -13.98
CA LYS A 366 14.71 9.24 -13.99
C LYS A 366 14.15 9.50 -15.39
N ALA A 367 13.75 8.43 -16.06
CA ALA A 367 13.34 8.44 -17.46
C ALA A 367 12.18 7.47 -17.70
N ILE A 368 11.40 7.79 -18.74
CA ILE A 368 10.32 6.93 -19.25
C ILE A 368 10.71 6.42 -20.64
N TYR A 369 10.37 5.16 -20.94
CA TYR A 369 10.71 4.49 -22.19
C TYR A 369 9.44 4.14 -22.95
N MET A 370 9.27 4.63 -24.17
CA MET A 370 8.07 4.35 -24.96
C MET A 370 8.01 2.86 -25.34
N GLN A 371 6.91 2.20 -25.00
CA GLN A 371 6.69 0.77 -25.29
C GLN A 371 5.60 0.54 -26.32
N SER A 372 4.57 1.39 -26.33
CA SER A 372 3.48 1.34 -27.29
C SER A 372 3.05 2.73 -27.72
N GLY A 373 2.45 2.80 -28.91
CA GLY A 373 1.94 4.01 -29.54
C GLY A 373 0.78 4.66 -28.79
N GLN A 374 0.17 5.65 -29.44
CA GLN A 374 -0.93 6.41 -28.87
C GLN A 374 -2.13 5.52 -28.52
N VAL A 375 -2.57 5.60 -27.26
CA VAL A 375 -3.83 5.00 -26.80
C VAL A 375 -4.97 5.97 -27.10
N VAL A 376 -6.04 5.46 -27.71
CA VAL A 376 -7.26 6.24 -27.96
C VAL A 376 -7.96 6.53 -26.62
N PRO A 377 -8.08 7.79 -26.16
CA PRO A 377 -8.59 8.10 -24.81
C PRO A 377 -10.00 7.54 -24.56
N ARG A 378 -10.89 7.61 -25.55
CA ARG A 378 -12.24 7.03 -25.44
C ARG A 378 -12.25 5.52 -25.23
N LYS A 379 -11.26 4.79 -25.75
CA LYS A 379 -11.15 3.35 -25.49
C LYS A 379 -10.68 3.11 -24.05
N PHE A 380 -9.74 3.92 -23.58
CA PHE A 380 -9.23 3.85 -22.22
C PHE A 380 -10.34 4.10 -21.18
N TRP A 381 -11.14 5.15 -21.34
CA TRP A 381 -12.24 5.43 -20.39
C TRP A 381 -13.29 4.32 -20.36
N LYS A 382 -13.52 3.63 -21.47
CA LYS A 382 -14.46 2.50 -21.55
C LYS A 382 -13.98 1.26 -20.80
N CYS A 383 -12.70 1.20 -20.45
CA CYS A 383 -12.18 0.14 -19.60
C CYS A 383 -12.56 0.30 -18.12
N HIS A 384 -13.36 1.31 -17.77
CA HIS A 384 -13.76 1.62 -16.40
C HIS A 384 -15.25 1.38 -16.21
N GLY A 385 -15.65 0.96 -15.00
CA GLY A 385 -17.05 0.78 -14.62
C GLY A 385 -17.84 2.10 -14.69
N VAL A 386 -17.17 3.23 -14.40
CA VAL A 386 -17.72 4.59 -14.56
C VAL A 386 -16.76 5.42 -15.42
N PRO A 387 -16.93 5.43 -16.76
CA PRO A 387 -15.99 6.09 -17.68
C PRO A 387 -15.70 7.57 -17.39
N ALA A 388 -16.67 8.30 -16.83
CA ALA A 388 -16.52 9.70 -16.45
C ALA A 388 -15.44 9.94 -15.36
N GLN A 389 -15.05 8.90 -14.61
CA GLN A 389 -13.97 8.98 -13.62
C GLN A 389 -12.58 9.01 -14.27
N ALA A 390 -12.41 8.36 -15.43
CA ALA A 390 -11.16 8.35 -16.19
C ALA A 390 -11.10 9.44 -17.27
N GLU A 391 -12.25 10.02 -17.62
CA GLU A 391 -12.34 11.09 -18.60
C GLU A 391 -11.44 12.28 -18.21
N ASN A 392 -10.74 12.84 -19.21
CA ASN A 392 -9.86 14.01 -19.09
C ASN A 392 -8.67 13.88 -18.11
N CYS A 393 -8.32 12.69 -17.62
CA CYS A 393 -7.02 12.53 -16.95
C CYS A 393 -5.89 12.89 -17.92
N ALA A 394 -4.87 13.58 -17.41
CA ALA A 394 -3.71 13.99 -18.21
C ALA A 394 -2.78 12.79 -18.49
N TYR A 395 -2.63 11.92 -17.49
CA TYR A 395 -1.96 10.63 -17.61
C TYR A 395 -2.49 9.65 -16.57
N ALA A 396 -2.27 8.37 -16.81
CA ALA A 396 -2.53 7.30 -15.85
C ALA A 396 -1.24 6.56 -15.52
N VAL A 397 -1.13 6.05 -14.30
CA VAL A 397 -0.05 5.18 -13.85
C VAL A 397 -0.63 3.80 -13.58
N LEU A 398 -0.16 2.79 -14.31
CA LEU A 398 -0.56 1.39 -14.11
C LEU A 398 0.57 0.65 -13.40
N LEU A 399 0.24 0.03 -12.27
CA LEU A 399 1.17 -0.76 -11.48
C LEU A 399 0.89 -2.23 -11.75
N THR A 400 1.91 -2.92 -12.25
CA THR A 400 1.79 -4.30 -12.73
C THR A 400 2.87 -5.18 -12.12
N ALA A 401 2.66 -6.49 -12.12
CA ALA A 401 3.68 -7.44 -11.71
C ALA A 401 3.53 -8.76 -12.46
N ASP A 402 4.65 -9.43 -12.71
CA ASP A 402 4.62 -10.84 -13.08
C ASP A 402 4.45 -11.66 -11.80
N LEU A 403 3.23 -12.15 -11.57
CA LEU A 403 2.89 -12.86 -10.34
C LEU A 403 3.60 -14.22 -10.25
N ASP A 404 3.93 -14.84 -11.38
CA ASP A 404 4.69 -16.09 -11.39
C ASP A 404 6.13 -15.85 -10.96
N GLU A 405 6.80 -14.87 -11.55
CA GLU A 405 8.15 -14.45 -11.13
C GLU A 405 8.16 -14.06 -9.65
N ALA A 406 7.18 -13.24 -9.24
CA ALA A 406 7.09 -12.74 -7.87
C ALA A 406 6.89 -13.85 -6.84
N CYS A 407 5.97 -14.78 -7.09
CA CYS A 407 5.74 -15.91 -6.18
C CYS A 407 6.88 -16.93 -6.24
N ASN A 408 7.55 -17.07 -7.40
CA ASN A 408 8.77 -17.86 -7.51
C ASN A 408 9.92 -17.33 -6.65
N LEU A 409 9.98 -16.01 -6.43
CA LEU A 409 11.01 -15.39 -5.63
C LEU A 409 10.63 -15.29 -4.14
N LEU A 410 9.40 -14.88 -3.85
CA LEU A 410 8.97 -14.52 -2.50
C LEU A 410 7.97 -15.48 -1.87
N GLY A 411 7.47 -16.46 -2.61
CA GLY A 411 6.35 -17.29 -2.19
C GLY A 411 5.03 -16.55 -2.31
N GLU A 412 3.95 -17.10 -1.75
CA GLU A 412 2.62 -16.47 -1.81
C GLU A 412 2.61 -15.07 -1.16
N ARG A 413 3.50 -14.82 -0.18
CA ARG A 413 3.66 -13.50 0.47
C ARG A 413 3.99 -12.37 -0.52
N ALA A 414 4.49 -12.68 -1.71
CA ALA A 414 4.72 -11.72 -2.79
C ALA A 414 3.50 -10.83 -3.04
N TYR A 415 2.30 -11.42 -3.03
CA TYR A 415 1.07 -10.73 -3.35
C TYR A 415 0.78 -9.59 -2.37
N ARG A 416 1.01 -9.80 -1.08
CA ARG A 416 0.91 -8.77 -0.03
C ARG A 416 1.81 -7.59 -0.32
N LEU A 417 3.09 -7.87 -0.54
CA LEU A 417 4.14 -6.87 -0.67
C LEU A 417 3.92 -6.04 -1.93
N LEU A 418 3.50 -6.67 -3.02
CA LEU A 418 3.15 -5.99 -4.27
C LEU A 418 1.96 -5.04 -4.11
N ASN A 419 0.87 -5.49 -3.46
CA ASN A 419 -0.31 -4.63 -3.23
C ASN A 419 0.00 -3.47 -2.27
N MET A 420 0.79 -3.71 -1.21
CA MET A 420 1.23 -2.63 -0.32
C MET A 420 2.17 -1.64 -1.04
N ASN A 421 3.13 -2.12 -1.85
CA ASN A 421 3.97 -1.23 -2.66
C ASN A 421 3.11 -0.40 -3.65
N ALA A 422 2.06 -1.00 -4.22
CA ALA A 422 1.16 -0.30 -5.12
C ALA A 422 0.38 0.82 -4.42
N GLY A 423 -0.16 0.53 -3.24
CA GLY A 423 -0.80 1.54 -2.39
C GLY A 423 0.13 2.66 -1.95
N TYR A 424 1.38 2.31 -1.64
CA TYR A 424 2.42 3.29 -1.29
C TYR A 424 2.70 4.27 -2.44
N ILE A 425 2.85 3.77 -3.68
CA ILE A 425 3.05 4.62 -4.85
C ILE A 425 1.83 5.51 -5.09
N ALA A 426 0.62 4.97 -4.96
CA ALA A 426 -0.61 5.71 -5.15
C ALA A 426 -0.73 6.91 -4.19
N GLU A 427 -0.44 6.68 -2.90
CA GLU A 427 -0.44 7.76 -1.92
C GLU A 427 0.69 8.76 -2.15
N SER A 428 1.88 8.29 -2.53
CA SER A 428 3.01 9.18 -2.85
C SER A 428 2.67 10.13 -4.02
N LEU A 429 1.97 9.63 -5.05
CA LEU A 429 1.46 10.46 -6.15
C LEU A 429 0.35 11.41 -5.67
N ARG A 430 -0.54 10.97 -4.78
CA ARG A 430 -1.59 11.83 -4.19
C ARG A 430 -0.98 13.02 -3.46
N LEU A 431 0.00 12.78 -2.58
CA LEU A 431 0.68 13.82 -1.81
C LEU A 431 1.49 14.75 -2.71
N SER A 432 2.17 14.22 -3.73
CA SER A 432 2.82 15.03 -4.78
C SER A 432 1.82 15.90 -5.54
N GLY A 433 0.64 15.35 -5.83
CA GLY A 433 -0.46 16.08 -6.44
C GLY A 433 -0.89 17.28 -5.59
N ILE A 434 -1.06 17.09 -4.28
CA ILE A 434 -1.43 18.17 -3.35
C ILE A 434 -0.42 19.32 -3.40
N VAL A 435 0.88 19.02 -3.31
CA VAL A 435 1.97 20.03 -3.38
C VAL A 435 1.91 20.81 -4.70
N LEU A 436 1.56 20.15 -5.81
CA LEU A 436 1.48 20.75 -7.14
C LEU A 436 0.08 21.27 -7.51
N ARG A 437 -0.90 21.19 -6.60
CA ARG A 437 -2.31 21.51 -6.84
C ARG A 437 -2.90 20.73 -8.03
N LYS A 438 -2.56 19.45 -8.10
CA LYS A 438 -3.09 18.43 -9.02
C LYS A 438 -3.86 17.39 -8.23
N THR A 439 -4.68 16.63 -8.94
CA THR A 439 -5.39 15.49 -8.37
C THR A 439 -4.76 14.21 -8.88
N ALA A 440 -4.31 13.35 -7.97
CA ALA A 440 -4.02 11.95 -8.25
C ALA A 440 -4.93 11.10 -7.38
N ARG A 441 -5.59 10.10 -7.98
CA ARG A 441 -6.49 9.18 -7.27
C ARG A 441 -6.36 7.77 -7.79
N ASN A 442 -6.55 6.81 -6.90
CA ASN A 442 -6.67 5.42 -7.26
C ASN A 442 -8.05 5.16 -7.87
N GLU A 443 -8.10 4.37 -8.93
CA GLU A 443 -9.33 3.84 -9.50
C GLU A 443 -9.43 2.36 -9.18
N HIS A 444 -10.58 1.91 -8.69
CA HIS A 444 -10.76 0.55 -8.18
C HIS A 444 -11.60 -0.32 -9.13
N PHE A 445 -12.43 0.30 -9.96
CA PHE A 445 -13.41 -0.38 -10.79
C PHE A 445 -13.05 -0.26 -12.28
N TYR A 446 -12.04 -1.03 -12.70
CA TYR A 446 -11.58 -1.09 -14.09
C TYR A 446 -11.35 -2.53 -14.55
N TYR A 447 -11.53 -2.77 -15.85
CA TYR A 447 -11.36 -4.06 -16.50
C TYR A 447 -9.87 -4.28 -16.81
N GLN A 448 -9.17 -4.97 -15.90
CA GLN A 448 -7.71 -5.16 -15.95
C GLN A 448 -7.24 -5.74 -17.29
N ASP A 449 -7.95 -6.74 -17.83
CA ASP A 449 -7.60 -7.36 -19.11
C ASP A 449 -7.73 -6.39 -20.29
N GLU A 450 -8.78 -5.56 -20.30
CA GLU A 450 -8.99 -4.59 -21.38
C GLU A 450 -7.93 -3.49 -21.34
N ILE A 451 -7.61 -2.96 -20.15
CA ILE A 451 -6.55 -1.95 -19.98
C ILE A 451 -5.19 -2.54 -20.38
N ARG A 452 -4.86 -3.75 -19.93
CA ARG A 452 -3.62 -4.45 -20.29
C ARG A 452 -3.48 -4.55 -21.80
N ASN A 453 -4.50 -5.09 -22.46
CA ASN A 453 -4.52 -5.28 -23.91
C ASN A 453 -4.46 -3.94 -24.67
N LEU A 454 -5.20 -2.93 -24.21
CA LEU A 454 -5.22 -1.60 -24.81
C LEU A 454 -3.84 -0.92 -24.71
N CYS A 455 -3.13 -1.11 -23.60
CA CYS A 455 -1.83 -0.50 -23.36
C CYS A 455 -0.66 -1.33 -23.94
N GLY A 456 -0.91 -2.52 -24.47
CA GLY A 456 0.14 -3.43 -24.96
C GLY A 456 1.05 -3.94 -23.83
N ILE A 457 0.53 -4.05 -22.61
CA ILE A 457 1.26 -4.62 -21.48
C ILE A 457 1.39 -6.14 -21.69
N PRO A 458 2.55 -6.76 -21.41
CA PRO A 458 2.76 -8.20 -21.61
C PRO A 458 1.73 -9.07 -20.89
N GLU A 459 1.32 -10.19 -21.49
CA GLU A 459 0.33 -11.11 -20.91
C GLU A 459 0.79 -11.75 -19.59
N SER A 460 2.10 -11.86 -19.36
CA SER A 460 2.63 -12.37 -18.09
C SER A 460 2.46 -11.38 -16.94
N GLU A 461 2.20 -10.10 -17.23
CA GLU A 461 2.01 -9.06 -16.22
C GLU A 461 0.52 -8.87 -15.87
N SER A 462 0.23 -8.96 -14.57
CA SER A 462 -1.09 -8.66 -14.01
C SER A 462 -1.15 -7.21 -13.55
N VAL A 463 -2.27 -6.52 -13.82
CA VAL A 463 -2.49 -5.13 -13.37
C VAL A 463 -3.02 -5.13 -11.94
N LEU A 464 -2.25 -4.54 -11.02
CA LEU A 464 -2.57 -4.54 -9.59
C LEU A 464 -3.29 -3.25 -9.17
N ALA A 465 -2.90 -2.10 -9.70
CA ALA A 465 -3.48 -0.80 -9.37
C ALA A 465 -3.39 0.18 -10.54
N GLU A 466 -4.32 1.14 -10.55
CA GLU A 466 -4.36 2.24 -11.50
C GLU A 466 -4.48 3.56 -10.74
N ILE A 467 -3.63 4.52 -11.08
CA ILE A 467 -3.71 5.88 -10.55
C ILE A 467 -3.96 6.84 -11.70
N LEU A 468 -5.07 7.56 -11.63
CA LEU A 468 -5.43 8.59 -12.59
C LEU A 468 -4.94 9.94 -12.09
N VAL A 469 -4.27 10.70 -12.96
CA VAL A 469 -3.71 12.00 -12.61
C VAL A 469 -4.19 13.08 -13.57
N GLY A 470 -4.62 14.21 -13.01
CA GLY A 470 -5.15 15.34 -13.77
C GLY A 470 -5.43 16.55 -12.89
N LYS A 471 -6.32 17.43 -13.36
CA LYS A 471 -6.75 18.63 -12.62
C LYS A 471 -8.21 18.56 -12.24
#